data_AF-A0A7C7BTG3-F1
#
_entry.id   AF-A0A7C7BTG3-F1
#
_cell.length_a   1.000
_cell.length_b   1.000
_cell.length_c   1.000
_cell.angle_alpha   90.00
_cell.angle_beta   90.00
_cell.angle_gamma   90.00
#
_symmetry.space_group_name_H-M   'P 1'
#
loop_
_entity.id
_entity.type
_entity.pdbx_description
1 polymer ?
#
loop_
_entity_poly.entity_id
_entity_poly.type
_entity_poly.pdbx_seq_one_letter_code
_entity_poly.pdbx_strand_id
1 'polypeptide(L)' 'SNYDGSFKQDYEYKRGSGDLDECNGREYNGKYTYFATQTFPFFPRCHWGHIGRDFLKP' A
#
# COMPACT_ATOMS: atom_id res chain seq x y z
N SER A 1 -14.70 3.79 -17.65
CA SER A 1 -14.24 4.14 -16.29
C SER A 1 -12.79 4.55 -16.40
N ASN A 2 -12.45 5.76 -15.94
CA ASN A 2 -11.05 6.19 -15.85
C ASN A 2 -10.53 5.77 -14.47
N TYR A 3 -9.49 4.93 -14.45
CA TYR A 3 -8.78 4.55 -13.23
C TYR A 3 -7.56 5.47 -13.10
N ASP A 4 -7.76 6.66 -12.55
CA ASP A 4 -6.71 7.67 -12.38
C ASP A 4 -6.00 7.57 -11.03
N GLY A 5 -6.48 6.68 -10.15
CA GLY A 5 -5.91 6.44 -8.85
C GLY A 5 -6.52 7.29 -7.73
N SER A 6 -7.60 8.03 -8.02
CA SER A 6 -8.33 8.81 -7.03
C SER A 6 -9.04 7.94 -6.00
N PHE A 7 -9.48 6.74 -6.39
CA PHE A 7 -10.23 5.83 -5.51
C PHE A 7 -9.41 4.62 -5.11
N LYS A 8 -9.76 4.02 -3.96
CA LYS A 8 -9.07 2.79 -3.52
C LYS A 8 -9.26 1.66 -4.54
N GLN A 9 -10.43 1.60 -5.15
CA GLN A 9 -10.85 0.60 -6.14
C GLN A 9 -10.09 0.69 -7.46
N ASP A 10 -9.39 1.79 -7.72
CA ASP A 10 -8.57 1.95 -8.92
C ASP A 10 -7.27 1.13 -8.84
N TYR A 11 -6.95 0.59 -7.65
CA TYR A 11 -5.76 -0.21 -7.42
C TYR A 11 -6.02 -1.69 -7.66
N GLU A 12 -5.31 -2.25 -8.63
CA GLU A 12 -5.16 -3.69 -8.83
C GLU A 12 -3.68 -4.04 -8.78
N TYR A 13 -3.31 -4.93 -7.86
CA TYR A 13 -1.94 -5.44 -7.81
C TYR A 13 -1.71 -6.45 -8.94
N LYS A 14 -0.65 -6.22 -9.72
CA LYS A 14 -0.18 -7.15 -10.74
C LYS A 14 1.17 -7.75 -10.33
N ARG A 15 1.16 -9.04 -9.99
CA ARG A 15 2.39 -9.75 -9.58
C ARG A 15 3.48 -9.59 -10.65
N GLY A 16 4.66 -9.16 -10.22
CA GLY A 16 5.81 -8.99 -11.12
C GLY A 16 5.81 -7.70 -11.94
N SER A 17 4.87 -6.77 -11.71
CA SER A 17 4.88 -5.45 -12.38
C SER A 17 5.94 -4.48 -11.84
N GLY A 18 6.74 -4.93 -10.88
CA GLY A 18 7.79 -4.14 -10.24
C GLY A 18 8.31 -4.85 -8.98
N ASP A 19 9.03 -4.07 -8.18
CA ASP A 19 9.74 -4.53 -6.99
C ASP A 19 8.91 -4.51 -5.71
N LEU A 20 7.72 -3.90 -5.76
CA LEU A 20 6.83 -3.73 -4.62
C LEU A 20 5.70 -4.77 -4.67
N ASP A 21 5.24 -5.17 -3.50
CA ASP A 21 4.12 -6.08 -3.33
C ASP A 21 2.75 -5.35 -3.40
N GLU A 22 1.67 -6.09 -3.15
CA GLU A 22 0.30 -5.59 -3.13
C GLU A 22 0.04 -4.47 -2.11
N CYS A 23 0.95 -4.27 -1.17
CA CYS A 23 0.85 -3.27 -0.13
C CYS A 23 1.65 -1.99 -0.44
N ASN A 24 2.31 -1.93 -1.61
CA ASN A 24 3.33 -0.95 -1.95
C ASN A 24 4.53 -0.98 -0.99
N GLY A 25 4.89 -2.20 -0.54
CA GLY A 25 6.03 -2.45 0.34
C GLY A 25 6.99 -3.48 -0.24
N ARG A 26 8.15 -3.61 0.40
CA ARG A 26 9.10 -4.72 0.18
C ARG A 26 10.04 -4.85 1.37
N GLU A 27 10.73 -5.98 1.45
CA GLU A 27 11.94 -6.10 2.27
C GLU A 27 13.01 -5.12 1.80
N TYR A 28 13.49 -4.30 2.73
CA TYR A 28 14.56 -3.32 2.51
C TYR A 28 15.41 -3.22 3.77
N ASN A 29 16.71 -3.49 3.65
CA ASN A 29 17.66 -3.52 4.78
C ASN A 29 17.22 -4.42 5.95
N GLY A 30 16.65 -5.59 5.62
CA GLY A 30 16.20 -6.59 6.62
C GLY A 30 14.94 -6.20 7.38
N LYS A 31 14.20 -5.20 6.87
CA LYS A 31 12.90 -4.80 7.40
C LYS A 31 11.91 -4.60 6.27
N TYR A 32 10.72 -5.16 6.45
CA TYR A 32 9.57 -4.82 5.63
C TYR A 32 9.24 -3.32 5.72
N THR A 33 9.33 -2.64 4.59
CA THR A 33 9.26 -1.18 4.48
C THR A 33 8.24 -0.79 3.44
N TYR A 34 7.43 0.21 3.77
CA TYR A 34 6.48 0.83 2.87
C TYR A 34 7.11 2.00 2.11
N PHE A 35 6.74 2.15 0.83
CA PHE A 35 7.32 3.18 -0.04
C PHE A 35 6.26 4.16 -0.53
N ALA A 36 6.64 5.43 -0.61
CA ALA A 36 5.92 6.43 -1.39
C ALA A 36 6.56 6.50 -2.79
N THR A 37 5.73 6.61 -3.82
CA THR A 37 6.15 6.55 -5.23
C THR A 37 5.65 7.76 -6.00
N GLN A 38 6.33 8.13 -7.08
CA GLN A 38 5.88 9.21 -7.97
C GLN A 38 4.77 8.79 -8.93
N THR A 39 4.52 7.48 -9.04
CA THR A 39 3.45 6.89 -9.84
C THR A 39 2.48 6.14 -8.94
N PHE A 40 1.23 6.00 -9.40
CA PHE A 40 0.22 5.20 -8.72
C PHE A 40 0.76 3.80 -8.36
N PRO A 41 0.54 3.27 -7.13
CA PRO A 41 -0.42 3.72 -6.11
C PRO A 41 -0.03 4.93 -5.23
N PHE A 42 1.11 5.56 -5.45
CA PHE A 42 1.69 6.71 -4.71
C PHE A 42 2.01 6.45 -3.22
N PHE A 43 1.12 5.77 -2.50
CA PHE A 43 1.19 5.53 -1.06
C PHE A 43 0.84 4.06 -0.71
N PRO A 44 1.18 3.62 0.51
CA PRO A 44 0.93 2.25 0.97
C PRO A 44 -0.53 1.84 0.92
N ARG A 45 -0.77 0.57 0.57
CA ARG A 45 -2.11 0.00 0.33
C ARG A 45 -2.61 -0.92 1.44
N CYS A 46 -1.71 -1.33 2.32
CA CYS A 46 -2.03 -2.09 3.52
C CYS A 46 -1.65 -1.32 4.78
N HIS A 47 -2.16 -1.78 5.91
CA HIS A 47 -1.79 -1.29 7.23
C HIS A 47 -1.05 -2.40 7.97
N TRP A 48 0.11 -2.08 8.56
CA TRP A 48 0.84 -2.98 9.44
C TRP A 48 0.84 -2.42 10.86
N GLY A 49 0.52 -3.27 11.83
CA GLY A 49 0.60 -2.93 13.26
C GLY A 49 -0.64 -3.36 14.03
N HIS A 50 -0.61 -3.09 15.34
CA HIS A 50 -1.77 -3.28 16.20
C HIS A 50 -2.60 -1.99 16.23
N ILE A 51 -3.90 -2.12 16.00
CA ILE A 51 -4.83 -0.99 16.12
C ILE A 51 -4.82 -0.55 17.59
N GLY A 52 -4.53 0.74 17.82
CA GLY A 52 -4.56 1.32 19.16
C GLY A 52 -5.95 1.19 19.78
N ARG A 53 -6.03 0.94 21.09
CA ARG A 53 -7.30 0.70 21.80
C ARG A 53 -8.32 1.84 21.61
N ASP A 54 -7.85 3.06 21.42
CA ASP A 54 -8.70 4.24 21.23
C ASP A 54 -9.46 4.23 19.89
N PHE A 55 -8.99 3.47 18.89
CA PHE A 55 -9.64 3.30 17.59
C PHE A 55 -10.60 2.10 17.54
N LEU A 56 -10.73 1.35 18.64
CA LEU A 56 -11.66 0.22 18.75
C LEU A 56 -13.02 0.64 19.34
N LYS A 57 -13.22 1.94 19.66
CA LYS A 57 -14.49 2.44 20.18
C LYS A 57 -15.50 2.63 19.03
N PRO A 58 -16.78 2.25 19.22
CA PRO A 58 -17.83 2.32 18.19
C PRO A 58 -18.10 3.74 17.68
#